data_AF-A0A3S1EE29-F1
#
_entry.id   AF-A0A3S1EE29-F1
#
_cell.length_a   1.000
_cell.length_b   1.000
_cell.length_c   1.000
_cell.angle_alpha   90.00
_cell.angle_beta   90.00
_cell.angle_gamma   90.00
#
_symmetry.space_group_name_H-M   'P 1'
#
loop_
_entity.id
_entity.type
_entity.pdbx_description
1 polymer ?
#
loop_
_entity_poly.entity_id
_entity_poly.type
_entity_poly.pdbx_seq_one_letter_code
_entity_poly.pdbx_strand_id
1 'polypeptide(L)' 'MSNLTINADRLLGRIQELGGIGRDAQGRLVRVAASDMDRLGRDRLVGWLEEAGLEAAIDRIGNIFGIWKDGANESQSP' A
#
# COMPACT_ATOMS: atom_id res chain seq x y z
N MET A 1 -22.00 9.56 -19.50
CA MET A 1 -20.66 9.09 -19.08
C MET A 1 -20.65 9.05 -17.56
N SER A 2 -20.35 7.91 -16.95
CA SER A 2 -20.23 7.80 -15.49
C SER A 2 -19.02 8.59 -15.02
N ASN A 3 -19.23 9.51 -14.08
CA ASN A 3 -18.16 10.31 -13.50
C ASN A 3 -17.38 9.42 -12.52
N LEU A 4 -16.37 8.71 -13.03
CA LEU A 4 -15.54 7.80 -12.23
C LEU A 4 -14.70 8.63 -11.27
N THR A 5 -15.02 8.57 -9.98
CA THR A 5 -14.30 9.27 -8.92
C THR A 5 -13.73 8.28 -7.91
N ILE A 6 -12.62 8.66 -7.29
CA ILE A 6 -12.05 7.89 -6.19
C ILE A 6 -12.91 8.03 -4.93
N ASN A 7 -12.81 7.06 -4.02
CA ASN A 7 -13.29 7.21 -2.66
C ASN A 7 -12.25 7.99 -1.82
N ALA A 8 -12.53 9.26 -1.54
CA ALA A 8 -11.62 10.16 -0.83
C ALA A 8 -11.41 9.75 0.65
N ASP A 9 -12.47 9.30 1.32
CA ASP A 9 -12.40 8.88 2.72
C ASP A 9 -11.51 7.64 2.87
N ARG A 10 -11.63 6.68 1.93
CA ARG A 10 -10.75 5.50 1.89
C ARG A 10 -9.29 5.90 1.69
N LEU A 11 -9.01 6.87 0.82
CA LEU A 11 -7.65 7.33 0.57
C LEU A 11 -7.06 8.02 1.80
N LEU A 12 -7.79 8.97 2.40
CA LEU A 12 -7.35 9.69 3.59
C LEU A 12 -7.17 8.75 4.78
N GLY A 13 -8.06 7.78 4.97
CA GLY A 13 -7.93 6.74 5.98
C GLY A 13 -6.64 5.94 5.84
N ARG A 14 -6.30 5.47 4.63
CA ARG A 14 -5.04 4.75 4.37
C ARG A 14 -3.81 5.63 4.61
N ILE A 15 -3.84 6.91 4.25
CA ILE A 15 -2.73 7.84 4.53
C ILE A 15 -2.53 8.01 6.04
N GLN A 16 -3.61 8.19 6.79
CA GLN A 16 -3.55 8.33 8.25
C GLN A 16 -3.03 7.05 8.91
N GLU A 17 -3.53 5.89 8.48
CA GLU A 17 -3.13 4.58 9.00
C GLU A 17 -1.63 4.31 8.75
N LEU A 18 -1.17 4.45 7.50
CA LEU A 18 0.26 4.28 7.19
C LEU A 18 1.11 5.35 7.88
N GLY A 19 0.61 6.58 7.98
CA GLY A 19 1.26 7.69 8.66
C GLY A 19 1.34 7.51 10.18
N GLY A 20 0.58 6.60 10.78
CA GLY A 20 0.67 6.24 12.20
C GLY A 20 1.83 5.28 12.50
N ILE A 21 2.27 4.50 11.52
CA ILE A 21 3.34 3.51 11.69
C ILE A 21 4.70 4.20 11.67
N GLY A 22 5.43 4.10 12.78
CA GLY A 22 6.78 4.64 12.91
C GLY A 22 6.83 6.03 13.50
N ARG A 23 5.87 6.41 14.36
CA ARG A 23 5.94 7.67 15.11
C ARG A 23 6.75 7.51 16.39
N ASP A 24 7.60 8.49 16.68
CA ASP A 24 8.30 8.58 17.95
C ASP A 24 7.40 9.15 19.07
N ALA A 25 7.94 9.28 20.28
CA ALA A 25 7.23 9.82 21.44
C ALA A 25 6.79 11.30 21.27
N GLN A 26 7.37 12.03 20.32
CA GLN A 26 6.99 13.40 19.97
C GLN A 26 6.04 13.44 18.77
N GLY A 27 5.59 12.28 18.27
CA GLY A 27 4.70 12.15 17.14
C GLY A 27 5.36 12.38 15.79
N ARG A 28 6.70 12.46 15.69
CA ARG A 28 7.41 12.62 14.41
C ARG A 28 7.52 11.28 13.70
N LEU A 29 7.40 11.28 12.37
CA LEU A 29 7.58 10.07 11.59
C LEU A 29 9.08 9.74 11.49
N VAL A 30 9.47 8.62 12.09
CA VAL A 30 10.81 8.04 12.06
C VAL A 30 10.68 6.62 11.48
N ARG A 31 10.68 6.54 10.14
CA ARG A 31 10.59 5.29 9.39
C ARG A 31 11.75 5.18 8.41
N VAL A 32 12.91 4.81 8.94
CA VAL A 32 14.16 4.65 8.18
C VAL A 32 14.06 3.37 7.35
N ALA A 33 14.54 3.41 6.10
CA ALA A 33 14.55 2.24 5.23
C ALA A 33 15.20 1.01 5.91
N ALA A 34 14.59 -0.15 5.74
CA ALA A 34 15.02 -1.43 6.34
C ALA A 34 14.98 -1.50 7.89
N SER A 35 14.33 -0.54 8.56
CA SER A 35 14.00 -0.66 9.99
C SER A 35 12.76 -1.52 10.22
N ASP A 36 12.52 -1.94 11.47
CA ASP A 36 11.29 -2.65 11.84
C ASP A 36 10.02 -1.83 11.54
N MET A 37 10.07 -0.51 11.73
CA MET A 37 8.94 0.36 11.41
C MET A 37 8.72 0.49 9.90
N ASP A 38 9.78 0.40 9.09
CA ASP A 38 9.68 0.33 7.63
C ASP A 38 9.06 -1.00 7.20
N ARG A 39 9.52 -2.12 7.78
CA ARG A 39 8.91 -3.44 7.57
C ARG A 39 7.41 -3.41 7.89
N LEU A 40 7.00 -2.90 9.05
CA LEU A 40 5.58 -2.80 9.40
C LEU A 40 4.76 -1.96 8.41
N GLY A 41 5.33 -0.85 7.91
CA GLY A 41 4.68 -0.02 6.89
C GLY A 41 4.53 -0.75 5.55
N ARG A 42 5.56 -1.50 5.16
CA ARG A 42 5.58 -2.34 3.95
C ARG A 42 4.61 -3.51 4.05
N ASP A 43 4.57 -4.20 5.18
CA ASP A 43 3.62 -5.27 5.47
C ASP A 43 2.19 -4.75 5.35
N ARG A 44 1.91 -3.52 5.84
CA ARG A 44 0.59 -2.92 5.70
C ARG A 44 0.22 -2.59 4.25
N LEU A 45 1.18 -2.08 3.48
CA LEU A 45 0.99 -1.84 2.06
C LEU A 45 0.68 -3.15 1.32
N VAL A 46 1.46 -4.20 1.54
CA VAL A 46 1.24 -5.52 0.93
C VAL A 46 -0.15 -6.06 1.27
N GLY A 47 -0.57 -5.97 2.54
CA GLY A 47 -1.93 -6.35 2.94
C GLY A 47 -3.01 -5.59 2.17
N TRP A 48 -2.86 -4.29 1.92
CA TRP A 48 -3.82 -3.54 1.09
C TRP A 48 -3.82 -3.93 -0.38
N LEU A 49 -2.68 -4.35 -0.92
CA LEU A 49 -2.58 -4.85 -2.28
C LEU A 49 -3.37 -6.17 -2.39
N GLU A 50 -3.14 -7.09 -1.46
CA GLU A 50 -3.84 -8.38 -1.39
C GLU A 50 -5.35 -8.21 -1.14
N GLU A 51 -5.75 -7.34 -0.20
CA GLU A 51 -7.16 -6.99 0.07
C GLU A 51 -7.86 -6.41 -1.18
N ALA A 52 -7.11 -5.73 -2.05
CA ALA A 52 -7.59 -5.21 -3.31
C ALA A 52 -7.53 -6.23 -4.46
N GLY A 53 -7.15 -7.49 -4.18
CA GLY A 53 -7.05 -8.54 -5.19
C GLY A 53 -5.85 -8.40 -6.14
N LEU A 54 -4.80 -7.66 -5.73
CA LEU A 54 -3.56 -7.52 -6.48
C LEU A 54 -2.55 -8.59 -6.08
N GLU A 55 -1.73 -9.03 -7.03
CA GLU A 55 -0.55 -9.85 -6.72
C GLU A 55 0.55 -8.95 -6.17
N ALA A 56 1.10 -9.30 -5.01
CA ALA A 56 2.25 -8.61 -4.44
C ALA A 56 3.55 -9.29 -4.87
N ALA A 57 4.43 -8.55 -5.56
CA ALA A 57 5.77 -9.03 -5.93
C ALA A 57 6.85 -8.15 -5.28
N ILE A 58 7.96 -8.77 -4.88
CA ILE A 58 9.09 -8.08 -4.25
C ILE A 58 10.38 -8.45 -4.99
N ASP A 59 11.15 -7.45 -5.42
CA ASP A 59 12.42 -7.70 -6.11
C ASP A 59 13.60 -7.93 -5.14
N ARG A 60 14.79 -8.17 -5.71
CA ARG A 60 16.00 -8.49 -4.93
C ARG A 60 16.51 -7.35 -4.05
N ILE A 61 16.09 -6.11 -4.28
CA ILE A 61 16.48 -4.94 -3.48
C ILE A 61 15.34 -4.43 -2.59
N GLY A 62 14.21 -5.13 -2.56
CA GLY A 62 13.09 -4.87 -1.67
C GLY A 62 12.08 -3.85 -2.21
N ASN A 63 12.06 -3.56 -3.51
CA ASN A 63 10.93 -2.82 -4.08
C ASN A 63 9.68 -3.69 -4.08
N ILE A 64 8.53 -3.09 -3.79
CA ILE A 64 7.23 -3.78 -3.73
C ILE A 64 6.39 -3.34 -4.93
N PHE A 65 5.81 -4.32 -5.60
CA PHE A 65 4.93 -4.14 -6.75
C PHE A 65 3.54 -4.69 -6.40
N GLY A 66 2.50 -3.92 -6.68
CA GLY A 66 1.12 -4.39 -6.68
C GLY A 66 0.66 -4.60 -8.11
N ILE A 67 0.53 -5.84 -8.53
CA ILE A 67 0.28 -6.22 -9.91
C ILE A 67 -1.21 -6.48 -10.06
N TRP A 68 -1.86 -5.57 -10.78
CA TRP A 68 -3.21 -5.81 -11.28
C TRP A 68 -3.13 -6.55 -12.60
N LYS A 69 -3.11 -7.89 -12.50
CA LYS A 69 -3.40 -8.83 -13.61
C LYS A 69 -2.35 -8.95 -14.72
N ASP A 70 -2.40 -10.10 -15.39
CA ASP A 70 -1.64 -10.55 -16.55
C ASP A 70 -2.53 -10.52 -17.82
N GLY A 71 -2.20 -11.32 -18.85
CA GLY A 71 -3.09 -11.53 -20.02
C GLY A 71 -4.51 -11.95 -19.58
N ALA A 72 -5.54 -12.17 -20.37
CA ALA A 72 -6.87 -12.66 -19.95
C ALA A 72 -7.72 -11.90 -18.87
N ASN A 73 -7.24 -11.62 -17.65
CA ASN A 73 -7.93 -10.81 -16.63
C ASN A 73 -7.65 -9.31 -16.87
N GLU A 74 -6.70 -9.03 -17.76
CA GLU A 74 -6.75 -8.13 -18.92
C GLU A 74 -8.02 -7.27 -19.08
N SER A 75 -9.21 -7.84 -18.93
CA SER A 75 -10.48 -7.18 -19.25
C SER A 75 -11.32 -6.67 -18.05
N GLN A 76 -10.89 -6.85 -16.79
CA GLN A 76 -11.76 -6.52 -15.63
C GLN A 76 -11.00 -6.05 -14.39
N SER A 77 -11.68 -5.38 -13.45
CA SER A 77 -11.13 -4.62 -12.31
C SER A 77 -10.39 -5.43 -11.23
N PRO A 78 -9.55 -4.76 -10.40
CA PRO A 78 -9.57 -4.90 -8.95
C PRO A 78 -10.57 -3.91 -8.30
#